data_AF-A0A8T3M023-F1
#
_entry.id   AF-A0A8T3M023-F1
#
_cell.length_a   1.000
_cell.length_b   1.000
_cell.length_c   1.000
_cell.angle_alpha   90.00
_cell.angle_beta   90.00
_cell.angle_gamma   90.00
#
_symmetry.space_group_name_H-M   'P 1'
#
loop_
_entity.id
_entity.type
_entity.pdbx_description
1 polymer ?
#
loop_
_entity_poly.entity_id
_entity_poly.type
_entity_poly.pdbx_seq_one_letter_code
_entity_poly.pdbx_strand_id
1 'polypeptide(L)'
;MERTQIYLSRDQLTALDREAKRTGTTRSHLIREAIEARYGTSPDAKRVREALRATAGLWSDRTETGQEYVERIRTGQRLRDLYPKDDEAPT
;
A
#
# COMPACT_ATOMS: atom_id res chain seq x y z
N MET A 1 7.44 -5.91 -8.86
CA MET A 1 8.64 -6.11 -8.03
C MET A 1 9.29 -7.42 -8.44
N GLU A 2 10.62 -7.42 -8.56
CA GLU A 2 11.40 -8.64 -8.80
C GLU A 2 11.76 -9.31 -7.47
N ARG A 3 11.86 -10.65 -7.47
CA ARG A 3 12.21 -11.42 -6.26
C ARG A 3 13.73 -11.59 -6.21
N THR A 4 14.35 -11.09 -5.14
CA THR A 4 15.79 -11.22 -4.89
C THR A 4 16.03 -11.90 -3.55
N GLN A 5 17.05 -12.76 -3.49
CA GLN A 5 17.51 -13.38 -2.26
C GLN A 5 18.73 -12.61 -1.73
N ILE A 6 18.67 -12.21 -0.46
CA ILE A 6 19.76 -11.51 0.23
C ILE A 6 20.14 -12.29 1.49
N TYR A 7 21.43 -12.30 1.81
CA TYR A 7 21.91 -12.89 3.05
C TYR A 7 21.95 -11.81 4.14
N LEU A 8 21.43 -12.16 5.32
CA LEU A 8 21.40 -11.29 6.50
C LEU A 8 21.98 -12.05 7.69
N SER A 9 22.66 -11.33 8.57
CA SER A 9 23.09 -11.89 9.85
C SER A 9 21.89 -12.17 10.76
N ARG A 10 22.09 -13.01 11.78
CA ARG A 10 21.05 -13.29 12.78
C ARG A 10 20.61 -12.02 13.52
N ASP A 11 21.53 -11.11 13.78
CA ASP A 11 21.25 -9.85 14.48
C ASP A 11 20.41 -8.91 13.62
N GLN A 12 20.71 -8.83 12.31
CA GLN A 12 19.91 -8.06 11.35
C GLN A 12 18.48 -8.60 11.24
N LEU A 13 18.32 -9.94 11.18
CA LEU A 13 17.00 -10.57 11.20
C LEU A 13 16.23 -10.25 12.48
N THR A 14 16.89 -10.33 13.63
CA THR A 14 16.29 -10.04 14.94
C THR A 14 15.84 -8.57 15.04
N ALA A 15 16.65 -7.64 14.53
CA ALA A 15 16.30 -6.23 14.48
C ALA A 15 15.08 -5.98 13.58
N LEU A 16 15.07 -6.56 12.37
CA LEU A 16 13.93 -6.46 11.45
C LEU A 16 12.65 -7.06 12.05
N ASP A 17 12.75 -8.18 12.78
CA ASP A 17 11.60 -8.79 13.43
C ASP A 17 10.98 -7.92 14.51
N ARG A 18 11.83 -7.33 15.36
CA ARG A 18 11.39 -6.42 16.40
C ARG A 18 10.67 -5.22 15.79
N GLU A 19 11.25 -4.66 14.75
CA GLU A 19 10.73 -3.47 14.09
C GLU A 19 9.44 -3.74 13.31
N ALA A 20 9.36 -4.87 12.61
CA ALA A 20 8.16 -5.29 11.89
C ALA A 20 6.97 -5.47 12.85
N LYS A 21 7.20 -6.08 14.02
CA LYS A 21 6.18 -6.22 15.07
C LYS A 21 5.76 -4.86 15.63
N ARG A 22 6.73 -3.97 15.88
CA ARG A 22 6.47 -2.64 16.44
C ARG A 22 5.63 -1.76 15.52
N THR A 23 5.83 -1.88 14.20
CA THR A 23 5.21 -1.01 13.18
C THR A 23 4.02 -1.68 12.47
N GLY A 24 3.73 -2.95 12.75
CA GLY A 24 2.67 -3.69 12.08
C GLY A 24 2.94 -3.93 10.59
N THR A 25 4.21 -3.99 10.18
CA THR A 25 4.62 -4.20 8.79
C THR A 25 5.41 -5.50 8.62
N THR A 26 5.96 -5.73 7.42
CA THR A 26 6.75 -6.93 7.10
C THR A 26 8.25 -6.61 6.99
N ARG A 27 9.11 -7.60 7.24
CA ARG A 27 10.56 -7.47 7.02
C ARG A 27 10.89 -6.97 5.61
N SER A 28 10.21 -7.52 4.60
CA SER A 28 10.41 -7.11 3.21
C SER A 28 10.00 -5.66 2.95
N HIS A 29 8.99 -5.13 3.67
CA HIS A 29 8.65 -3.71 3.60
C HIS A 29 9.77 -2.85 4.18
N LEU A 30 10.25 -3.17 5.39
CA LEU A 30 11.34 -2.44 6.03
C LEU A 30 12.63 -2.44 5.21
N ILE A 31 12.97 -3.58 4.60
CA ILE A 31 14.16 -3.69 3.72
C ILE A 31 14.01 -2.76 2.51
N ARG A 32 12.83 -2.76 1.86
CA ARG A 32 12.59 -1.87 0.72
C ARG A 32 12.60 -0.41 1.12
N GLU A 33 11.97 -0.06 2.23
CA GLU A 33 11.96 1.30 2.77
C GLU A 33 13.39 1.78 3.07
N ALA A 34 14.23 0.94 3.67
CA ALA A 34 15.63 1.26 3.92
C ALA A 34 16.44 1.44 2.62
N ILE A 35 16.18 0.61 1.60
CA ILE A 35 16.81 0.75 0.27
C ILE A 35 16.35 2.05 -0.39
N GLU A 36 15.06 2.36 -0.37
CA GLU A 36 14.51 3.61 -0.93
C GLU A 36 15.06 4.83 -0.19
N ALA A 37 15.12 4.80 1.13
CA ALA A 37 15.67 5.89 1.94
C ALA A 37 17.16 6.13 1.64
N ARG A 38 17.92 5.09 1.29
CA ARG A 38 19.37 5.17 1.08
C ARG A 38 19.77 5.39 -0.38
N TYR A 39 19.09 4.73 -1.30
CA TYR A 39 19.42 4.64 -2.72
C TYR A 39 18.29 5.07 -3.63
N GLY A 40 17.09 5.27 -3.08
CA GLY A 40 15.98 5.84 -3.82
C GLY A 40 16.33 7.24 -4.31
N THR A 41 15.87 7.56 -5.50
CA THR A 41 15.83 8.95 -5.95
C THR A 41 14.91 9.68 -4.99
N SER A 42 15.43 10.62 -4.19
CA SER A 42 14.55 11.54 -3.45
C SER A 42 13.50 12.04 -4.44
N PRO A 43 12.19 11.83 -4.17
CA PRO A 43 11.18 12.36 -5.06
C PRO A 43 11.45 13.85 -5.13
N ASP A 44 11.69 14.36 -6.34
CA ASP A 44 12.06 15.75 -6.55
C ASP A 44 11.07 16.59 -5.74
N ALA A 45 11.58 17.24 -4.69
CA ALA A 45 10.73 17.93 -3.72
C ALA A 45 9.87 18.98 -4.44
N LYS A 46 10.36 19.49 -5.58
CA LYS A 46 9.61 20.34 -6.49
C LYS A 46 8.43 19.59 -7.12
N ARG A 47 8.67 18.41 -7.71
CA ARG A 47 7.62 17.55 -8.31
C ARG A 47 6.55 17.14 -7.30
N VAL A 48 6.94 16.78 -6.08
CA VAL A 48 5.99 16.46 -4.99
C VAL A 48 5.15 17.68 -4.64
N ARG A 49 5.79 18.84 -4.49
CA ARG A 49 5.12 20.10 -4.16
C ARG A 49 4.16 20.54 -5.27
N GLU A 50 4.54 20.35 -6.52
CA GLU A 50 3.69 20.62 -7.69
C GLU A 50 2.47 19.69 -7.72
N ALA A 51 2.66 18.39 -7.48
CA ALA A 51 1.55 17.43 -7.39
C ALA A 51 0.57 17.76 -6.26
N LEU A 52 1.07 18.14 -5.08
CA LEU A 52 0.24 18.58 -3.95
C LEU A 52 -0.55 19.85 -4.28
N ARG A 53 0.07 20.82 -4.97
CA ARG A 53 -0.63 22.03 -5.43
C ARG A 53 -1.69 21.73 -6.47
N ALA A 54 -1.40 20.85 -7.43
CA ALA A 54 -2.32 20.50 -8.51
C ALA A 54 -3.55 19.72 -8.03
N THR A 55 -3.42 18.98 -6.92
CA THR A 55 -4.49 18.16 -6.34
C THR A 55 -5.21 18.82 -5.17
N ALA A 56 -4.72 19.98 -4.70
CA ALA A 56 -5.37 20.74 -3.66
C ALA A 56 -6.77 21.17 -4.08
N GLY A 57 -7.77 20.87 -3.26
CA GLY A 57 -9.17 21.20 -3.53
C GLY A 57 -9.90 20.23 -4.46
N LEU A 58 -9.25 19.15 -4.93
CA LEU A 58 -9.91 18.14 -5.78
C LEU A 58 -11.14 17.49 -5.12
N TRP A 59 -11.20 17.51 -3.79
CA TRP A 59 -12.32 16.99 -3.01
C TRP A 59 -13.36 18.05 -2.63
N SER A 60 -13.10 19.34 -2.89
CA SER A 60 -13.92 20.45 -2.38
C SER A 60 -15.32 20.49 -2.98
N ASP A 61 -15.52 20.00 -4.20
CA ASP A 61 -16.81 20.02 -4.90
C ASP A 61 -17.63 18.73 -4.71
N ARG A 62 -17.16 17.80 -3.86
CA ARG A 62 -17.88 16.57 -3.55
C ARG A 62 -19.00 16.86 -2.56
N THR A 63 -20.21 16.47 -2.94
CA THR A 63 -21.39 16.54 -2.07
C THR A 63 -21.54 15.31 -1.17
N GLU A 64 -20.88 14.19 -1.53
CA GLU A 64 -20.83 12.98 -0.72
C GLU A 64 -19.81 13.13 0.44
N THR A 65 -20.19 12.64 1.61
CA THR A 65 -19.29 12.51 2.75
C THR A 65 -18.21 11.46 2.48
N GLY A 66 -17.10 11.53 3.20
CA GLY A 66 -16.03 10.52 3.09
C GLY A 66 -16.50 9.10 3.42
N GLN A 67 -17.48 8.95 4.32
CA GLN A 67 -18.07 7.66 4.64
C GLN A 67 -18.89 7.11 3.46
N GLU A 68 -19.78 7.91 2.89
CA GLU A 68 -20.61 7.52 1.73
C GLU A 68 -19.73 7.13 0.53
N TYR A 69 -18.65 7.88 0.29
CA TYR A 69 -17.67 7.55 -0.74
C TYR A 69 -17.02 6.18 -0.52
N VAL A 70 -16.57 5.90 0.70
CA VAL A 70 -15.92 4.63 1.07
C VAL A 70 -16.91 3.47 0.97
N GLU A 71 -18.15 3.65 1.42
CA GLU A 71 -19.22 2.66 1.31
C GLU A 71 -19.55 2.35 -0.16
N ARG A 72 -19.64 3.39 -1.00
CA ARG A 72 -19.85 3.24 -2.45
C ARG A 72 -18.73 2.47 -3.16
N ILE A 73 -17.48 2.63 -2.72
CA ILE A 73 -16.35 1.86 -3.29
C ILE A 73 -16.36 0.41 -2.77
N ARG A 74 -16.75 0.21 -1.51
CA ARG A 74 -16.71 -1.11 -0.86
C ARG A 74 -17.78 -2.08 -1.36
N THR A 75 -18.90 -1.59 -1.92
CA THR A 75 -19.98 -2.44 -2.45
C THR A 75 -19.61 -3.23 -3.71
N GLY A 76 -18.44 -3.00 -4.31
CA GLY A 76 -18.09 -3.59 -5.61
C GLY A 76 -17.27 -4.88 -5.61
N GLN A 77 -16.26 -5.02 -4.74
CA GLN A 77 -15.22 -6.06 -4.92
C GLN A 77 -15.23 -7.15 -3.85
N ARG A 78 -15.17 -6.80 -2.55
CA ARG A 78 -15.07 -7.80 -1.48
C ARG A 78 -16.25 -8.78 -1.43
N LEU A 79 -17.46 -8.32 -1.73
CA LEU A 79 -18.65 -9.18 -1.70
C LEU A 79 -18.67 -10.19 -2.87
N ARG A 80 -18.13 -9.82 -4.04
CA ARG A 80 -17.99 -10.71 -5.21
C ARG A 80 -16.86 -11.71 -5.02
N ASP A 81 -15.77 -11.29 -4.38
CA ASP A 81 -14.62 -12.16 -4.09
C ASP A 81 -14.95 -13.20 -3.01
N LEU A 82 -15.86 -12.89 -2.07
CA LEU A 82 -16.31 -13.80 -1.00
C LEU A 82 -17.44 -14.74 -1.43
N TYR A 83 -18.25 -14.34 -2.40
CA TYR A 83 -19.33 -15.17 -2.96
C TYR A 83 -19.20 -15.21 -4.49
N PRO A 84 -18.23 -15.96 -5.04
CA PRO A 84 -18.29 -16.35 -6.43
C PRO A 84 -19.62 -17.10 -6.63
N LYS A 85 -20.42 -16.64 -7.59
CA LYS A 85 -21.60 -17.39 -8.02
C LYS A 85 -21.10 -18.70 -8.62
N ASP A 86 -21.30 -19.81 -7.92
CA ASP A 86 -21.15 -21.15 -8.47
C ASP A 86 -22.28 -21.40 -9.49
N ASP A 87 -22.20 -20.72 -10.65
CA ASP A 87 -23.10 -20.91 -11.79
C ASP A 87 -22.34 -21.71 -12.87
N GLU A 88 -22.40 -23.03 -12.77
CA GLU A 88 -22.70 -24.01 -13.84
C GLU A 88 -22.22 -25.42 -13.43
N ALA A 89 -23.17 -26.27 -13.03
CA ALA A 89 -22.96 -27.71 -12.99
C ALA A 89 -22.93 -28.25 -14.43
N PRO A 90 -21.92 -29.04 -14.84
CA PRO A 90 -21.90 -29.61 -16.18
C PRO A 90 -22.99 -30.68 -16.29
N THR A 91 -23.73 -30.61 -17.40
CA THR A 91 -24.74 -31.60 -17.83
C THR A 91 -24.10 -32.91 -18.27
#